data_AF-A0A960VNA6-F1
#
_entry.id   AF-A0A960VNA6-F1
#
_cell.length_a   1.000
_cell.length_b   1.000
_cell.length_c   1.000
_cell.angle_alpha   90.00
_cell.angle_beta   90.00
_cell.angle_gamma   90.00
#
_symmetry.space_group_name_H-M   'P 1'
#
loop_
_entity.id
_entity.type
_entity.pdbx_description
1 polymer ?
#
loop_
_entity_poly.entity_id
_entity_poly.type
_entity_poly.pdbx_seq_one_letter_code
_entity_poly.pdbx_strand_id
1 'polypeptide(L)'
;VSGPVAWYVPDLLCLPVVLGAVLMAQRLAGRPPAWRLPWWHGMLIAILYGLWFEVIAPRWLGRGTADPLDGAAYLVGWLLFHRLINR
;
A
#
# COMPACT_ATOMS: atom_id res chain seq x y z
N VAL A 1 17.37 -15.80 -5.15
CA VAL A 1 16.35 -15.53 -6.19
C VAL A 1 16.51 -14.08 -6.60
N SER A 2 17.27 -13.83 -7.65
CA SER A 2 17.73 -12.50 -8.07
C SER A 2 17.30 -12.25 -9.50
N GLY A 3 16.05 -11.84 -9.67
CA GLY A 3 15.49 -11.38 -10.94
C GLY A 3 14.75 -10.06 -10.74
N PRO A 4 14.51 -9.27 -11.80
CA PRO A 4 13.87 -7.94 -11.71
C PRO A 4 12.52 -7.97 -10.99
N VAL A 5 11.79 -9.08 -11.10
CA VAL A 5 10.51 -9.33 -10.40
C VAL A 5 10.64 -9.24 -8.87
N ALA A 6 11.78 -9.61 -8.29
CA ALA A 6 11.98 -9.61 -6.83
C ALA A 6 12.03 -8.20 -6.24
N TRP A 7 12.36 -7.18 -7.03
CA TRP A 7 12.48 -5.80 -6.56
C TRP A 7 11.15 -5.05 -6.57
N TYR A 8 10.25 -5.34 -7.53
CA TYR A 8 8.97 -4.62 -7.67
C TYR A 8 7.78 -5.28 -6.93
N VAL A 9 7.89 -6.57 -6.62
CA VAL A 9 6.84 -7.30 -5.87
C VAL A 9 6.62 -6.74 -4.46
N PRO A 10 7.66 -6.38 -3.69
CA PRO A 10 7.47 -5.77 -2.37
C PRO A 10 6.67 -4.46 -2.42
N ASP A 11 6.94 -3.59 -3.39
CA ASP A 11 6.25 -2.29 -3.50
C ASP A 11 4.78 -2.46 -3.88
N LEU A 12 4.51 -3.39 -4.79
CA LEU A 12 3.14 -3.74 -5.19
C LEU A 12 2.34 -4.37 -4.04
N LEU A 13 2.96 -5.24 -3.24
CA LEU A 13 2.32 -5.95 -2.14
C LEU A 13 2.26 -5.14 -0.83
N CYS A 14 3.02 -4.04 -0.73
CA CYS A 14 3.09 -3.20 0.46
C CYS A 14 1.69 -2.76 0.93
N LEU A 15 0.91 -2.10 0.06
CA LEU A 15 -0.42 -1.63 0.43
C LEU A 15 -1.44 -2.76 0.67
N PRO A 16 -1.52 -3.84 -0.13
CA PRO A 16 -2.35 -5.00 0.17
C PRO A 16 -2.12 -5.56 1.58
N VAL A 17 -0.85 -5.67 1.99
CA VAL A 17 -0.47 -6.19 3.30
C VAL A 17 -0.83 -5.20 4.41
N VAL A 18 -0.46 -3.93 4.28
CA VAL A 18 -0.72 -2.89 5.29
C VAL A 18 -2.22 -2.67 5.47
N LEU A 19 -2.98 -2.50 4.38
CA LEU A 19 -4.43 -2.31 4.44
C LEU A 19 -5.15 -3.57 4.92
N GLY A 20 -4.64 -4.76 4.57
CA GLY A 20 -5.11 -6.04 5.10
C GLY A 20 -4.95 -6.13 6.62
N ALA A 21 -3.79 -5.72 7.14
CA ALA A 21 -3.55 -5.66 8.58
C ALA A 21 -4.49 -4.65 9.28
N VAL A 22 -4.73 -3.48 8.68
CA VAL A 22 -5.70 -2.50 9.20
C VAL A 22 -7.13 -3.07 9.22
N LEU A 23 -7.55 -3.73 8.13
CA LEU A 23 -8.86 -4.38 8.06
C LEU A 23 -9.01 -5.47 9.13
N MET A 24 -7.97 -6.29 9.31
CA MET A 24 -7.93 -7.32 10.35
C MET A 24 -8.02 -6.70 11.75
N ALA A 25 -7.24 -5.64 12.02
CA ALA A 25 -7.27 -4.94 13.29
C ALA A 25 -8.65 -4.35 13.61
N GLN A 26 -9.34 -3.79 12.61
CA GLN A 26 -10.71 -3.28 12.78
C GLN A 26 -11.70 -4.41 13.15
N ARG A 27 -11.57 -5.58 12.53
CA ARG A 27 -12.39 -6.76 12.85
C ARG A 27 -12.09 -7.28 14.25
N LEU A 28 -10.82 -7.34 14.64
CA LEU A 28 -10.41 -7.69 16.00
C LEU A 28 -10.90 -6.69 17.04
N ALA A 29 -11.02 -5.41 16.68
CA ALA A 29 -11.60 -4.36 17.52
C ALA A 29 -13.15 -4.41 17.62
N GLY A 30 -13.78 -5.45 17.07
CA GLY A 30 -15.22 -5.69 17.20
C GLY A 30 -16.05 -5.24 15.99
N ARG A 31 -15.44 -4.79 14.89
CA ARG A 31 -16.19 -4.59 13.63
C ARG A 31 -16.65 -5.94 13.07
N PRO A 32 -17.85 -6.02 12.49
CA PRO A 32 -18.36 -7.27 11.95
C PRO A 32 -17.47 -7.78 10.81
N PRO A 33 -17.42 -9.10 10.55
CA PRO A 33 -16.62 -9.67 9.45
C PRO A 33 -16.97 -9.09 8.07
N ALA A 34 -18.22 -8.68 7.86
CA ALA A 34 -18.68 -8.02 6.64
C ALA A 34 -18.30 -6.53 6.54
N TRP A 35 -17.68 -5.97 7.59
CA TRP A 35 -17.18 -4.60 7.56
C TRP A 35 -16.04 -4.49 6.55
N ARG A 36 -16.10 -3.40 5.78
CA ARG A 36 -15.13 -3.06 4.75
C ARG A 36 -14.50 -1.73 5.07
N LEU A 37 -13.20 -1.62 4.80
CA LEU A 37 -12.48 -0.37 4.88
C LEU A 37 -13.05 0.61 3.83
N PRO A 38 -13.48 1.82 4.21
CA PRO A 38 -13.98 2.79 3.24
C PRO A 38 -12.90 3.14 2.22
N TRP A 39 -13.28 3.23 0.96
CA TRP A 39 -12.38 3.47 -0.19
C TRP A 39 -11.40 4.63 0.03
N TRP A 40 -11.89 5.73 0.59
CA TRP A 40 -11.10 6.94 0.82
C TRP A 40 -9.94 6.72 1.80
N HIS A 41 -10.06 5.81 2.78
CA HIS A 41 -8.96 5.51 3.70
C HIS A 41 -7.81 4.84 2.95
N GLY A 42 -8.14 3.88 2.07
CA GLY A 42 -7.13 3.23 1.24
C GLY A 42 -6.48 4.20 0.25
N MET A 43 -7.27 5.10 -0.34
CA MET A 43 -6.76 6.15 -1.23
C MET A 43 -5.80 7.10 -0.50
N LEU A 44 -6.18 7.54 0.70
CA LEU A 44 -5.35 8.42 1.53
C LEU A 44 -4.03 7.74 1.90
N ILE A 45 -4.08 6.47 2.32
CA ILE A 45 -2.87 5.71 2.65
C ILE A 45 -1.97 5.55 1.42
N ALA A 46 -2.53 5.27 0.24
CA ALA A 46 -1.77 5.18 -1.00
C ALA A 46 -1.05 6.49 -1.34
N ILE A 47 -1.75 7.63 -1.23
CA ILE A 47 -1.16 8.95 -1.46
C ILE A 47 -0.05 9.24 -0.43
N LEU A 48 -0.28 8.94 0.85
CA LEU A 48 0.71 9.17 1.91
C LEU A 48 1.96 8.30 1.71
N TYR A 49 1.80 7.04 1.33
CA TYR A 49 2.91 6.14 1.03
C TYR A 49 3.69 6.60 -0.21
N GLY A 50 3.00 6.93 -1.30
CA GLY A 50 3.64 7.50 -2.48
C GLY A 50 4.44 8.75 -2.15
N LEU A 51 3.84 9.70 -1.40
CA LEU A 51 4.54 10.92 -0.98
C LEU A 51 5.75 10.62 -0.07
N TRP A 52 5.61 9.69 0.86
CA TRP A 52 6.69 9.30 1.76
C TRP A 52 7.87 8.71 0.99
N PHE A 53 7.62 7.73 0.12
CA PHE A 53 8.67 7.00 -0.58
C PHE A 53 9.24 7.76 -1.78
N GLU A 54 8.44 8.57 -2.50
CA GLU A 54 8.93 9.33 -3.66
C GLU A 54 9.50 10.70 -3.31
N VAL A 55 9.03 11.35 -2.23
CA VAL A 55 9.38 12.76 -1.95
C VAL A 55 10.19 12.89 -0.67
N ILE A 56 9.78 12.22 0.40
CA ILE A 56 10.41 12.40 1.72
C ILE A 56 11.67 11.55 1.84
N ALA A 57 11.55 10.24 1.60
CA ALA A 57 12.65 9.28 1.70
C ALA A 57 13.89 9.66 0.86
N PRO A 58 13.78 10.01 -0.44
CA PRO A 58 14.96 10.38 -1.23
C PRO A 58 15.62 11.67 -0.74
N ARG A 59 14.83 12.64 -0.27
CA ARG A 59 15.34 13.92 0.23
C ARG A 59 16.02 13.80 1.59
N TRP A 60 15.52 12.92 2.46
CA TRP A 60 15.99 12.80 3.85
C TRP A 60 17.01 11.68 4.07
N LEU A 61 16.85 10.53 3.40
CA LEU A 61 17.71 9.36 3.58
C LEU A 61 18.77 9.22 2.48
N GLY A 62 18.71 10.03 1.41
CA GLY A 62 19.62 9.94 0.27
C GLY A 62 19.57 8.57 -0.45
N ARG A 63 18.50 7.81 -0.20
CA ARG A 63 18.24 6.48 -0.75
C ARG A 63 16.85 6.48 -1.36
N GLY A 64 16.79 6.12 -2.63
CA GLY A 64 15.58 6.18 -3.46
C GLY A 64 15.80 7.14 -4.62
N THR A 65 15.63 6.65 -5.85
CA THR A 65 15.32 7.49 -7.00
C THR A 65 13.84 7.80 -6.92
N ALA A 66 13.45 9.06 -7.07
CA ALA A 66 12.05 9.41 -7.25
C ALA A 66 11.59 8.80 -8.59
N ASP A 67 11.05 7.59 -8.54
CA ASP A 67 10.49 6.88 -9.68
C ASP A 67 8.96 6.93 -9.57
N PRO A 68 8.28 7.73 -10.41
CA PRO A 68 6.82 7.81 -10.46
C PRO A 68 6.13 6.44 -10.67
N LEU A 69 6.86 5.44 -11.16
CA LEU A 69 6.37 4.06 -11.29
C LEU A 69 6.12 3.41 -9.92
N ASP A 70 6.83 3.81 -8.87
CA ASP A 70 6.62 3.28 -7.52
C ASP A 70 5.33 3.84 -6.90
N GLY A 71 5.02 5.12 -7.13
CA GLY A 71 3.72 5.72 -6.80
C GLY A 71 2.56 5.03 -7.51
N ALA A 72 2.75 4.66 -8.79
CA ALA A 72 1.78 3.86 -9.52
C ALA A 72 1.63 2.45 -8.93
N ALA A 73 2.72 1.81 -8.50
CA ALA A 73 2.68 0.50 -7.85
C ALA A 73 1.86 0.53 -6.54
N TYR A 74 1.98 1.59 -5.74
CA TYR A 74 1.14 1.78 -4.56
C TYR A 74 -0.34 1.93 -4.94
N LEU A 75 -0.68 2.74 -5.94
CA LEU A 75 -2.07 2.86 -6.41
C LEU A 75 -2.63 1.50 -6.87
N VAL A 76 -1.86 0.72 -7.63
CA VAL A 76 -2.26 -0.63 -8.05
C VAL A 76 -2.42 -1.56 -6.86
N GLY A 77 -1.51 -1.53 -5.89
CA GLY A 77 -1.63 -2.30 -4.65
C GLY A 77 -2.90 -1.98 -3.87
N TRP A 78 -3.27 -0.70 -3.77
CA TRP A 78 -4.54 -0.29 -3.17
C TRP A 78 -5.76 -0.81 -3.94
N LEU A 79 -5.75 -0.75 -5.27
CA LEU A 79 -6.82 -1.30 -6.11
C LEU A 79 -6.97 -2.81 -5.91
N LEU A 80 -5.85 -3.54 -5.84
CA LEU A 80 -5.83 -4.98 -5.56
C LEU A 80 -6.43 -5.29 -4.20
N PHE A 81 -6.03 -4.54 -3.16
CA PHE A 81 -6.63 -4.66 -1.83
C PHE A 81 -8.15 -4.46 -1.88
N HIS A 82 -8.59 -3.36 -2.50
CA HIS A 82 -10.00 -3.01 -2.50
C HIS A 82 -10.87 -4.03 -3.23
N ARG A 83 -10.36 -4.60 -4.33
CA ARG A 83 -11.11 -5.58 -5.15
C ARG A 83 -11.05 -7.00 -4.60
N LEU A 84 -9.91 -7.44 -4.06
CA LEU A 84 -9.68 -8.85 -3.72
C LEU A 84 -9.77 -9.15 -2.23
N ILE A 85 -9.37 -8.18 -1.38
CA ILE A 85 -9.21 -8.39 0.07
C ILE A 85 -10.32 -7.70 0.87
N ASN A 86 -10.72 -6.50 0.47
CA ASN A 86 -11.70 -5.67 1.16
C ASN A 86 -13.15 -6.13 0.92
N ARG A 87 -13.44 -7.38 1.29
CA ARG A 87 -14.74 -8.03 1.15
C ARG A 87 -15.32 -8.46 2.48
#